data_AF-A0A0N8PSB1-F1
#
_entry.id   AF-A0A0N8PSB1-F1
#
_cell.length_a   1.000
_cell.length_b   1.000
_cell.length_c   1.000
_cell.angle_alpha   90.00
_cell.angle_beta   90.00
_cell.angle_gamma   90.00
#
_symmetry.space_group_name_H-M   'P 1'
#
loop_
_entity.id
_entity.type
_entity.pdbx_description
1 polymer ?
#
loop_
_entity_poly.entity_id
_entity_poly.type
_entity_poly.pdbx_seq_one_letter_code
_entity_poly.pdbx_strand_id
1 'polypeptide(L)'
;LYLADLDKYPDPERDAAETTMAVQSLGCAVQNMLLMAYGLGLDGGWMCAPLFCPDVVSAALGLAPGLTPHALITLGYAAADPVRRPRRPLDELIVHFE
;
A
#
# COMPACT_ATOMS: atom_id res chain seq x y z
N LEU A 1 2.01 -9.47 -3.12
CA LEU A 1 3.40 -9.73 -2.68
C LEU A 1 3.59 -11.23 -2.62
N TYR A 2 4.56 -11.78 -3.34
CA TYR A 2 4.95 -13.19 -3.19
C TYR A 2 6.11 -13.24 -2.20
N LEU A 3 5.89 -13.80 -1.01
CA LEU A 3 6.94 -13.91 0.01
C LEU A 3 8.06 -14.91 -0.37
N ALA A 4 7.80 -15.74 -1.37
CA ALA A 4 8.76 -16.68 -1.93
C ALA A 4 9.84 -15.99 -2.78
N ASP A 5 9.53 -14.81 -3.34
CA ASP A 5 10.45 -14.06 -4.21
C ASP A 5 11.39 -13.15 -3.42
N LEU A 6 11.18 -13.03 -2.11
CA LEU A 6 12.01 -12.23 -1.23
C LEU A 6 13.34 -12.92 -0.94
N ASP A 7 14.39 -12.12 -0.75
CA ASP A 7 15.67 -12.61 -0.30
C ASP A 7 15.52 -13.35 1.03
N LYS A 8 16.34 -14.39 1.21
CA LYS A 8 16.35 -15.21 2.44
C LYS A 8 17.65 -14.97 3.20
N TYR A 9 17.50 -14.57 4.44
CA TYR A 9 18.57 -14.36 5.39
C TYR A 9 18.60 -15.49 6.42
N PRO A 10 19.78 -15.84 6.95
CA PRO A 10 19.92 -16.94 7.90
C PRO A 10 19.37 -16.61 9.29
N ASP A 11 19.20 -15.32 9.62
CA ASP A 11 18.66 -14.85 10.89
C ASP A 11 17.23 -14.30 10.73
N PRO A 12 16.35 -14.56 11.71
CA PRO A 12 14.96 -14.12 11.65
C PRO A 12 14.76 -12.60 11.59
N GLU A 13 15.71 -11.83 12.13
CA GLU A 13 15.61 -10.36 12.19
C GLU A 13 15.70 -9.76 10.78
N ARG A 14 16.70 -10.15 9.99
CA ARG A 14 16.82 -9.68 8.61
C ARG A 14 15.73 -10.22 7.70
N ASP A 15 15.26 -11.45 7.91
CA ASP A 15 14.11 -11.99 7.17
C ASP A 15 12.82 -11.17 7.40
N ALA A 16 12.60 -10.71 8.64
CA ALA A 16 11.49 -9.82 8.96
C ALA A 16 11.69 -8.42 8.35
N ALA A 17 12.92 -7.91 8.35
CA ALA A 17 13.26 -6.64 7.72
C ALA A 17 13.03 -6.67 6.20
N GLU A 18 13.39 -7.76 5.53
CA GLU A 18 13.15 -7.97 4.09
C GLU A 18 11.66 -7.91 3.75
N THR A 19 10.83 -8.62 4.53
CA THR A 19 9.37 -8.57 4.38
C THR A 19 8.85 -7.14 4.57
N THR A 20 9.35 -6.43 5.58
CA THR A 20 8.96 -5.04 5.86
C THR A 20 9.33 -4.11 4.71
N MET A 21 10.54 -4.25 4.16
CA MET A 21 11.01 -3.47 3.01
C MET A 21 10.14 -3.70 1.78
N ALA A 22 9.72 -4.94 1.54
CA ALA A 22 8.82 -5.27 0.43
C ALA A 22 7.44 -4.61 0.60
N VAL A 23 6.89 -4.60 1.81
CA VAL A 23 5.63 -3.92 2.15
C VAL A 23 5.75 -2.40 1.96
N GLN A 24 6.84 -1.79 2.44
CA GLN A 24 7.13 -0.37 2.25
C GLN A 24 7.23 0.00 0.77
N SER A 25 7.94 -0.83 -0.01
CA SER A 25 8.11 -0.64 -1.46
C SER A 25 6.78 -0.69 -2.19
N LEU A 26 5.89 -1.62 -1.82
CA LEU A 26 4.53 -1.68 -2.37
C LEU A 26 3.73 -0.42 -2.04
N GLY A 27 3.83 0.08 -0.80
CA GLY A 27 3.21 1.34 -0.38
C GLY A 27 3.66 2.52 -1.23
N CYS A 28 4.98 2.66 -1.44
CA CYS A 28 5.56 3.69 -2.30
C CYS A 28 5.07 3.57 -3.75
N ALA A 29 5.05 2.35 -4.31
CA ALA A 29 4.61 2.11 -5.67
C ALA A 29 3.14 2.52 -5.88
N VAL A 30 2.26 2.14 -4.97
CA VAL A 30 0.84 2.50 -5.02
C VAL A 30 0.64 4.01 -4.84
N GLN A 31 1.38 4.65 -3.92
CA GLN A 31 1.32 6.10 -3.76
C GLN A 31 1.74 6.83 -5.04
N ASN A 32 2.81 6.39 -5.70
CA ASN A 32 3.23 6.95 -6.99
C ASN A 32 2.16 6.76 -8.08
N MET A 33 1.55 5.58 -8.13
CA MET A 33 0.44 5.31 -9.06
C MET A 33 -0.75 6.24 -8.80
N LEU A 34 -1.14 6.46 -7.54
CA LEU A 34 -2.24 7.35 -7.18
C LEU A 34 -1.94 8.82 -7.52
N LEU A 35 -0.71 9.28 -7.29
CA LEU A 35 -0.28 10.62 -7.69
C LEU A 35 -0.34 10.81 -9.21
N MET A 36 0.09 9.81 -9.98
CA MET A 36 0.00 9.83 -11.43
C MET A 36 -1.46 9.80 -11.92
N ALA A 37 -2.30 8.95 -11.34
CA ALA A 37 -3.73 8.88 -11.66
C ALA A 37 -4.41 10.24 -11.46
N TYR A 38 -4.12 10.91 -10.33
CA TYR A 38 -4.58 12.27 -10.07
C TYR A 38 -4.08 13.28 -11.11
N GLY A 39 -2.80 13.19 -11.51
CA GLY A 39 -2.26 14.01 -12.60
C GLY A 39 -2.95 13.79 -13.96
N LEU A 40 -3.58 12.64 -14.18
CA LEU A 40 -4.38 12.31 -15.36
C LEU A 40 -5.87 12.65 -15.21
N GLY A 41 -6.28 13.26 -14.09
CA GLY A 41 -7.67 13.62 -13.82
C GLY A 41 -8.54 12.48 -13.27
N LEU A 42 -7.93 11.41 -12.77
CA LEU A 42 -8.62 10.34 -12.04
C LEU A 42 -8.48 10.55 -10.53
N ASP A 43 -9.54 10.23 -9.80
CA ASP A 43 -9.47 10.04 -8.37
C ASP A 43 -9.28 8.58 -8.02
N GLY A 44 -8.78 8.33 -6.81
CA GLY A 44 -8.55 6.98 -6.32
C GLY A 44 -8.68 6.84 -4.82
N GLY A 45 -8.85 5.59 -4.39
CA GLY A 45 -8.98 5.23 -2.98
C GLY A 45 -8.19 3.98 -2.65
N TRP A 46 -7.45 4.02 -1.53
CA TRP A 46 -6.77 2.88 -0.95
C TRP A 46 -7.68 2.18 0.06
N MET A 47 -7.97 0.90 -0.17
CA MET A 47 -8.71 0.05 0.76
C MET A 47 -7.82 -1.07 1.31
N CYS A 48 -7.79 -1.20 2.64
CA CYS A 48 -6.99 -2.22 3.34
C CYS A 48 -7.73 -3.54 3.54
N ALA A 49 -8.98 -3.67 3.07
CA ALA A 49 -9.80 -4.86 3.24
C ALA A 49 -9.09 -6.19 2.86
N PRO A 50 -8.25 -6.26 1.79
CA PRO A 50 -7.55 -7.50 1.46
C PRO A 50 -6.63 -8.05 2.54
N LEU A 51 -6.14 -7.21 3.47
CA LEU A 51 -5.35 -7.67 4.61
C LEU A 51 -6.18 -8.50 5.62
N PHE A 52 -7.50 -8.29 5.66
CA PHE A 52 -8.41 -8.94 6.61
C PHE A 52 -9.09 -10.17 6.02
N CYS A 53 -9.14 -10.30 4.69
CA CYS A 53 -9.76 -11.44 4.01
C CYS A 53 -8.99 -11.89 2.75
N PRO A 54 -7.67 -12.16 2.86
CA PRO A 54 -6.82 -12.42 1.69
C PRO A 54 -7.28 -13.61 0.86
N ASP A 55 -7.74 -14.69 1.50
CA ASP A 55 -8.22 -15.89 0.81
C ASP A 55 -9.48 -15.62 -0.02
N VAL A 56 -10.40 -14.81 0.52
CA VAL A 56 -11.63 -14.41 -0.19
C VAL A 56 -11.28 -13.57 -1.41
N VAL A 57 -10.37 -12.60 -1.26
CA VAL A 57 -9.92 -11.75 -2.37
C VAL A 57 -9.23 -12.59 -3.45
N SER A 58 -8.32 -13.48 -3.06
CA SER A 58 -7.61 -14.35 -3.99
C SER A 58 -8.55 -15.27 -4.75
N ALA A 59 -9.52 -15.89 -4.07
CA ALA A 59 -10.52 -16.74 -4.71
C ALA A 59 -11.45 -15.95 -5.65
N ALA A 60 -11.94 -14.79 -5.21
CA ALA A 60 -12.87 -13.97 -5.99
C ALA A 60 -12.25 -13.41 -7.29
N LEU A 61 -10.94 -13.11 -7.26
CA LEU A 61 -10.21 -12.54 -8.40
C LEU A 61 -9.39 -13.58 -9.18
N GLY A 62 -9.42 -14.86 -8.78
CA GLY A 62 -8.64 -15.92 -9.41
C GLY A 62 -7.12 -15.68 -9.34
N LEU A 63 -6.64 -15.11 -8.23
CA LEU A 63 -5.22 -14.79 -8.05
C LEU A 63 -4.39 -16.06 -7.84
N ALA A 64 -3.13 -16.01 -8.28
CA ALA A 64 -2.21 -17.14 -8.15
C ALA A 64 -2.00 -17.55 -6.68
N PRO A 65 -1.85 -18.86 -6.39
CA PRO A 65 -1.48 -19.34 -5.08
C PRO A 65 -0.17 -18.68 -4.59
N GLY A 66 -0.12 -18.28 -3.32
CA GLY A 66 1.05 -17.64 -2.71
C GLY A 66 1.14 -16.13 -2.91
N LEU A 67 0.24 -15.51 -3.68
CA LEU A 67 0.13 -14.05 -3.71
C LEU A 67 -0.58 -13.56 -2.44
N THR A 68 0.09 -12.69 -1.67
CA THR A 68 -0.55 -11.97 -0.58
C THR A 68 -1.10 -10.63 -1.09
N PRO A 69 -2.43 -10.43 -1.15
CA PRO A 69 -3.02 -9.14 -1.53
C PRO A 69 -2.95 -8.15 -0.36
N HIS A 70 -2.39 -6.97 -0.60
CA HIS A 70 -2.15 -5.96 0.46
C HIS A 70 -3.11 -4.78 0.42
N ALA A 71 -3.61 -4.44 -0.76
CA ALA A 71 -4.47 -3.28 -0.96
C ALA A 71 -5.37 -3.52 -2.16
N LEU A 72 -6.56 -2.93 -2.10
CA LEU A 72 -7.44 -2.78 -3.25
C LEU A 72 -7.48 -1.30 -3.59
N ILE A 73 -7.08 -0.97 -4.82
CA ILE A 73 -7.05 0.42 -5.29
C ILE A 73 -8.17 0.64 -6.27
N THR A 74 -9.11 1.50 -5.88
CA THR A 74 -10.20 1.93 -6.75
C THR A 74 -9.77 3.18 -7.50
N LEU A 75 -10.18 3.30 -8.76
CA LEU A 75 -9.91 4.45 -9.63
C LEU A 75 -11.20 4.84 -10.36
N GLY A 76 -11.38 6.12 -10.62
CA GLY A 76 -12.52 6.63 -11.36
C GLY A 76 -12.53 8.16 -11.38
N TYR A 77 -13.69 8.73 -11.71
CA TYR A 77 -13.91 10.18 -11.58
C TYR A 77 -14.71 10.43 -10.30
N ALA A 78 -14.30 11.42 -9.49
CA ALA A 78 -15.08 11.79 -8.32
C ALA A 78 -16.48 12.26 -8.73
N ALA A 79 -17.49 11.72 -8.04
CA ALA A 79 -18.87 12.19 -8.17
C ALA A 79 -19.07 13.59 -7.56
N ALA A 80 -18.22 13.99 -6.61
CA ALA A 80 -18.22 15.29 -5.95
C ALA A 80 -16.81 15.60 -5.41
N ASP A 81 -16.48 16.88 -5.26
CA ASP A 81 -15.20 17.29 -4.67
C ASP A 81 -15.09 16.81 -3.21
N PRO A 82 -14.02 16.09 -2.83
CA PRO A 82 -13.90 15.53 -1.50
C PRO A 82 -13.63 16.62 -0.45
N VAL A 83 -14.20 16.44 0.74
CA VAL A 83 -13.87 17.27 1.90
C VAL A 83 -12.45 16.95 2.37
N ARG A 84 -11.51 17.83 2.04
CA ARG A 84 -10.09 17.66 2.39
C ARG A 84 -9.87 18.08 3.85
N ARG A 85 -9.40 17.14 4.68
CA ARG A 85 -8.93 17.47 6.03
C ARG A 85 -7.63 18.28 5.95
N PRO A 86 -7.45 19.34 6.76
CA PRO A 86 -6.20 20.06 6.81
C PRO A 86 -5.06 19.13 7.21
N ARG A 87 -3.85 19.40 6.68
CA ARG A 87 -2.64 18.69 7.12
C ARG A 87 -2.27 19.15 8.53
N ARG A 88 -1.68 18.25 9.32
CA ARG A 88 -1.11 18.63 10.62
C ARG A 88 0.11 19.55 10.42
N PRO A 89 0.34 20.52 11.31
CA PRO A 89 1.58 21.30 11.33
C PRO A 89 2.83 20.41 11.37
N LEU A 90 3.93 20.84 10.73
CA LEU A 90 5.16 20.02 10.62
C LEU A 90 5.89 19.89 11.97
N ASP A 91 5.84 20.93 12.80
CA ASP A 91 6.42 20.95 14.15
C ASP A 91 5.77 19.94 15.10
N GLU A 92 4.55 19.49 14.83
CA GLU A 92 3.93 18.37 15.54
C GLU A 92 4.35 16.97 15.03
N LEU A 93 5.02 16.91 13.88
CA LEU A 93 5.34 15.65 13.17
C LEU A 93 6.85 15.35 13.15
N ILE A 94 7.68 16.38 13.23
CA ILE A 94 9.13 16.27 13.11
C ILE A 94 9.77 16.48 14.48
N VAL A 95 10.60 15.52 14.90
CA VAL A 95 11.45 15.66 16.09
C VAL A 95 12.84 16.06 15.62
N HIS A 96 13.32 17.21 16.08
CA HIS A 96 14.68 17.69 15.85
C HIS A 96 15.49 17.52 17.13
N PHE A 97 16.65 16.85 17.03
CA PHE A 97 17.63 16.79 18.10
C PHE A 97 18.80 17.68 17.69
N GLU A 98 19.16 18.63 18.55
CA GLU A 98 20.39 19.42 18.40
C GLU A 98 21.65 18.59 18.71
#